data_AF-A0A7T0RNI5-F1
#
_entry.id   AF-A0A7T0RNI5-F1
#
_cell.length_a   1.000
_cell.length_b   1.000
_cell.length_c   1.000
_cell.angle_alpha   90.00
_cell.angle_beta   90.00
_cell.angle_gamma   90.00
#
_symmetry.space_group_name_H-M   'P 1'
#
loop_
_entity.id
_entity.type
_entity.pdbx_description
1 polymer ?
#
loop_
_entity_poly.entity_id
_entity_poly.type
_entity_poly.pdbx_seq_one_letter_code
_entity_poly.pdbx_strand_id
1 'polypeptide(L)'
;MKNVTSRVVNLTPLLILFLCSLALTKASSAASYVNVFVNLPAYSAQDTSSPAMDNTPTTLDSLTNFQTNSNTMLSSGLPSPAHLLLLKQEGVVRVIDLIPGNRSEEISIVNELGMQYHNIPVAWTNPQVSDFLNYSAYMSLHRPEEGKVLTHCKLNWRGAVFTYLYRITVLSEDEKTAKQDLLAIWQPNSTWFAFMNKVIEHHNAANQTRIVTTVEPNLDAQNQ
;
A
#
# COMPACT_ATOMS: atom_id res chain seq x y z
N MET A 1 -59.32 -12.28 -26.42
CA MET A 1 -59.72 -13.22 -25.35
C MET A 1 -58.50 -13.97 -24.85
N LYS A 2 -58.04 -13.66 -23.64
CA LYS A 2 -57.43 -14.54 -22.62
C LYS A 2 -56.90 -13.64 -21.51
N ASN A 3 -57.69 -13.54 -20.44
CA ASN A 3 -57.37 -12.86 -19.20
C ASN A 3 -56.31 -13.66 -18.45
N VAL A 4 -55.31 -12.98 -17.89
CA VAL A 4 -54.49 -13.52 -16.80
C VAL A 4 -54.46 -12.47 -15.69
N THR A 5 -55.08 -12.86 -14.58
CA THR A 5 -55.20 -12.10 -13.34
C THR A 5 -54.25 -12.72 -12.32
N SER A 6 -53.36 -11.95 -11.72
CA SER A 6 -52.67 -12.28 -10.45
C SER A 6 -52.15 -10.98 -9.84
N ARG A 7 -52.91 -10.38 -8.92
CA ARG A 7 -52.85 -10.53 -7.45
C ARG A 7 -51.52 -10.04 -6.85
N VAL A 8 -51.61 -8.79 -6.37
CA VAL A 8 -50.72 -8.11 -5.44
C VAL A 8 -50.66 -8.88 -4.11
N VAL A 9 -49.45 -9.09 -3.58
CA VAL A 9 -49.25 -9.51 -2.18
C VAL A 9 -48.17 -8.62 -1.56
N ASN A 10 -48.61 -7.67 -0.74
CA ASN A 10 -47.77 -6.90 0.19
C ASN A 10 -47.55 -7.74 1.46
N LEU A 11 -46.29 -7.94 1.85
CA LEU A 11 -45.94 -8.41 3.21
C LEU A 11 -44.71 -7.65 3.73
N THR A 12 -44.95 -6.58 4.50
CA THR A 12 -44.19 -6.26 5.72
C THR A 12 -44.88 -7.01 6.89
N PRO A 13 -44.29 -7.23 8.09
CA PRO A 13 -43.20 -6.53 8.79
C PRO A 13 -42.13 -7.53 9.34
N LEU A 14 -41.05 -7.14 10.03
CA LEU A 14 -41.04 -7.07 11.51
C LEU A 14 -39.69 -6.53 11.98
N LEU A 15 -39.77 -5.45 12.76
CA LEU A 15 -38.71 -4.78 13.48
C LEU A 15 -38.29 -5.65 14.68
N ILE A 16 -37.04 -6.11 14.73
CA ILE A 16 -36.48 -6.76 15.93
C ILE A 16 -35.43 -5.82 16.53
N LEU A 17 -35.85 -5.07 17.55
CA LEU A 17 -34.97 -4.36 18.48
C LEU A 17 -34.34 -5.37 19.45
N PHE A 18 -33.05 -5.63 19.33
CA PHE A 18 -32.27 -6.24 20.40
C PHE A 18 -31.64 -5.13 21.26
N LEU A 19 -32.31 -4.79 22.36
CA LEU A 19 -31.72 -4.08 23.49
C LEU A 19 -30.99 -5.12 24.35
N CYS A 20 -29.67 -5.18 24.26
CA CYS A 20 -28.84 -5.91 25.22
C CYS A 20 -28.00 -4.90 26.00
N SER A 21 -28.54 -4.48 27.14
CA SER A 21 -27.88 -3.67 28.15
C SER A 21 -27.00 -4.57 29.02
N LEU A 22 -25.68 -4.50 28.85
CA LEU A 22 -24.72 -4.99 29.83
C LEU A 22 -24.06 -3.79 30.50
N ALA A 23 -24.59 -3.41 31.66
CA ALA A 23 -23.88 -2.59 32.64
C ALA A 23 -22.87 -3.50 33.35
N LEU A 24 -21.58 -3.29 33.11
CA LEU A 24 -20.52 -3.82 33.96
C LEU A 24 -19.91 -2.67 34.78
N THR A 25 -19.96 -2.91 36.08
CA THR A 25 -19.56 -2.09 37.22
C THR A 25 -18.08 -1.69 37.19
N LYS A 26 -17.80 -0.39 37.40
CA LYS A 26 -16.49 0.13 37.77
C LYS A 26 -16.09 -0.41 39.16
N ALA A 27 -15.00 -1.17 39.24
CA ALA A 27 -14.31 -1.43 40.49
C ALA A 27 -13.08 -0.51 40.57
N SER A 28 -13.16 0.53 41.39
CA SER A 28 -12.01 1.33 41.82
C SER A 28 -11.31 0.61 42.96
N SER A 29 -10.07 0.20 42.75
CA SER A 29 -9.15 -0.20 43.82
C SER A 29 -8.12 0.90 44.00
N ALA A 30 -8.15 1.57 45.15
CA ALA A 30 -7.12 2.49 45.58
C ALA A 30 -5.95 1.68 46.15
N ALA A 31 -4.83 1.64 45.43
CA ALA A 31 -3.59 1.09 45.95
C ALA A 31 -2.90 2.14 46.83
N SER A 32 -2.74 1.82 48.11
CA SER A 32 -1.93 2.60 49.05
C SER A 32 -0.45 2.40 48.75
N TYR A 33 0.25 3.47 48.35
CA TYR A 33 1.70 3.45 48.17
C TYR A 33 2.39 3.72 49.51
N VAL A 34 3.13 2.73 50.01
CA VAL A 34 4.07 2.87 51.12
C VAL A 34 5.39 3.37 50.53
N ASN A 35 5.82 4.57 50.90
CA ASN A 35 7.13 5.10 50.52
C ASN A 35 8.22 4.44 51.37
N VAL A 36 9.01 3.55 50.76
CA VAL A 36 10.28 3.08 51.33
C VAL A 36 11.40 3.95 50.76
N PHE A 37 11.97 4.82 51.60
CA PHE A 37 13.15 5.59 51.25
C PHE A 37 14.39 4.69 51.33
N VAL A 38 14.94 4.32 50.17
CA VAL A 38 16.29 3.76 50.05
C VAL A 38 17.26 4.87 49.68
N ASN A 39 18.25 5.08 50.55
CA ASN A 39 19.29 6.09 50.38
C ASN A 39 20.40 5.50 49.51
N LEU A 40 20.48 5.88 48.23
CA LEU A 40 21.56 5.50 47.32
C LEU A 40 22.65 6.60 47.30
N PRO A 41 23.94 6.25 47.31
CA PRO A 41 25.02 7.23 47.27
C PRO A 41 25.04 7.94 45.90
N ALA A 42 25.36 9.23 45.93
CA ALA A 42 25.43 10.09 44.76
C ALA A 42 26.43 9.53 43.72
N TYR A 43 25.91 9.09 42.57
CA TYR A 43 26.68 8.78 41.38
C TYR A 43 26.92 10.09 40.61
N SER A 44 28.19 10.37 40.31
CA SER A 44 28.60 11.59 39.61
C SER A 44 27.97 11.68 38.23
N ALA A 45 27.42 12.85 37.91
CA ALA A 45 26.93 13.18 36.58
C ALA A 45 28.11 13.18 35.58
N GLN A 46 28.11 12.23 34.65
CA GLN A 46 28.89 12.31 33.41
C GLN A 46 27.93 12.24 32.23
N ASP A 47 28.03 13.26 31.38
CA ASP A 47 27.56 13.41 30.01
C ASP A 47 26.22 12.77 29.63
N THR A 48 25.17 13.61 29.63
CA THR A 48 23.96 13.36 28.85
C THR A 48 24.01 14.15 27.54
N SER A 49 24.87 13.75 26.62
CA SER A 49 24.63 14.02 25.19
C SER A 49 23.61 12.98 24.69
N SER A 50 22.38 13.12 25.15
CA SER A 50 21.25 12.42 24.53
C SER A 50 21.14 12.94 23.09
N PRO A 51 21.25 12.08 22.05
CA PRO A 51 21.00 12.54 20.69
C PRO A 51 19.57 13.07 20.67
N ALA A 52 19.40 14.33 20.26
CA ALA A 52 18.10 14.95 20.14
C ALA A 52 17.18 13.99 19.38
N MET A 53 16.19 13.41 20.07
CA MET A 53 15.10 12.69 19.42
C MET A 53 14.46 13.71 18.50
N ASP A 54 14.58 13.48 17.20
CA ASP A 54 13.94 14.28 16.18
C ASP A 54 12.43 14.18 16.42
N ASN A 55 11.88 15.23 17.05
CA ASN A 55 10.47 15.31 17.42
C ASN A 55 9.59 15.72 16.23
N THR A 56 10.10 15.63 15.01
CA THR A 56 9.32 15.95 13.81
C THR A 56 8.19 14.92 13.66
N PRO A 57 6.91 15.36 13.67
CA PRO A 57 5.79 14.46 13.47
C PRO A 57 5.92 13.74 12.12
N THR A 58 5.76 12.42 12.11
CA THR A 58 5.71 11.66 10.85
C THR A 58 4.50 12.10 10.03
N THR A 59 4.71 12.43 8.75
CA THR A 59 3.66 12.79 7.79
C THR A 59 3.78 11.92 6.53
N LEU A 60 2.79 11.97 5.63
CA LEU A 60 2.93 11.30 4.33
C LEU A 60 4.03 11.96 3.46
N ASP A 61 4.34 13.23 3.67
CA ASP A 61 5.43 13.91 2.95
C ASP A 61 6.81 13.37 3.33
N SER A 62 6.96 12.77 4.52
CA SER A 62 8.18 12.08 4.92
C SER A 62 8.30 10.66 4.36
N LEU A 63 7.26 10.13 3.70
CA LEU A 63 7.29 8.83 3.06
C LEU A 63 8.06 8.92 1.73
N THR A 64 9.21 8.24 1.66
CA THR A 64 10.10 8.25 0.49
C THR A 64 9.33 8.02 -0.80
N ASN A 65 9.47 8.94 -1.77
CA ASN A 65 8.91 8.81 -3.11
C ASN A 65 7.40 8.47 -3.14
N PHE A 66 6.63 8.99 -2.17
CA PHE A 66 5.19 8.83 -2.15
C PHE A 66 4.53 9.55 -3.33
N GLN A 67 3.62 8.86 -4.01
CA GLN A 67 2.81 9.41 -5.10
C GLN A 67 1.35 8.99 -4.96
N THR A 68 0.46 9.94 -5.22
CA THR A 68 -0.93 9.66 -5.54
C THR A 68 -1.04 9.52 -7.05
N ASN A 69 -1.05 8.27 -7.55
CA ASN A 69 -1.06 8.00 -8.99
C ASN A 69 -2.46 8.14 -9.59
N SER A 70 -3.50 7.88 -8.80
CA SER A 70 -4.91 8.13 -9.13
C SER A 70 -5.74 8.22 -7.84
N ASN A 71 -7.06 8.40 -7.97
CA ASN A 71 -7.98 8.38 -6.81
C ASN A 71 -7.97 7.04 -6.05
N THR A 72 -7.53 5.94 -6.68
CA THR A 72 -7.56 4.59 -6.11
C THR A 72 -6.18 3.94 -6.02
N MET A 73 -5.13 4.57 -6.56
CA MET A 73 -3.79 4.01 -6.62
C MET A 73 -2.75 4.95 -6.01
N LEU A 74 -2.00 4.43 -5.06
CA LEU A 74 -0.85 5.09 -4.45
C LEU A 74 0.40 4.26 -4.68
N SER A 75 1.57 4.90 -4.70
CA SER A 75 2.85 4.20 -4.66
C SER A 75 3.88 4.88 -3.77
N SER A 76 4.82 4.11 -3.22
CA SER A 76 5.84 4.66 -2.32
C SER A 76 7.10 3.80 -2.16
N GLY A 77 8.10 4.36 -1.47
CA GLY A 77 9.14 3.62 -0.79
C GLY A 77 8.60 2.89 0.45
N LEU A 78 9.51 2.38 1.28
CA LEU A 78 9.13 1.49 2.38
C LEU A 78 8.42 2.28 3.49
N PRO A 79 7.13 2.03 3.77
CA PRO A 79 6.44 2.70 4.86
C PRO A 79 6.97 2.22 6.22
N SER A 80 7.03 3.14 7.18
CA SER A 80 7.20 2.81 8.59
C SER A 80 5.84 2.43 9.19
N PRO A 81 5.78 1.86 10.41
CA PRO A 81 4.51 1.61 11.09
C PRO A 81 3.64 2.87 11.22
N ALA A 82 4.25 4.03 11.47
CA ALA A 82 3.55 5.31 11.53
C ALA A 82 3.01 5.75 10.14
N HIS A 83 3.78 5.53 9.06
CA HIS A 83 3.29 5.77 7.70
C HIS A 83 2.10 4.86 7.36
N LEU A 84 2.11 3.59 7.76
CA LEU A 84 0.99 2.66 7.51
C LEU A 84 -0.31 3.12 8.15
N LEU A 85 -0.24 3.69 9.36
CA LEU A 85 -1.41 4.29 10.02
C LEU A 85 -1.95 5.50 9.23
N LEU A 86 -1.06 6.38 8.75
CA LEU A 86 -1.45 7.53 7.93
C LEU A 86 -2.06 7.08 6.60
N LEU A 87 -1.49 6.06 5.96
CA LEU A 87 -2.01 5.47 4.73
C LEU A 87 -3.42 4.88 4.94
N LYS A 88 -3.66 4.21 6.08
CA LYS A 88 -5.01 3.76 6.45
C LYS A 88 -5.99 4.93 6.55
N GLN A 89 -5.57 6.04 7.18
CA GLN A 89 -6.40 7.25 7.31
C GLN A 89 -6.66 7.92 5.95
N GLU A 90 -5.71 7.81 5.01
CA GLU A 90 -5.82 8.26 3.62
C GLU A 90 -6.74 7.37 2.76
N GLY A 91 -7.30 6.30 3.35
CA GLY A 91 -8.25 5.40 2.69
C GLY A 91 -7.60 4.18 2.03
N VAL A 92 -6.35 3.87 2.36
CA VAL A 92 -5.73 2.61 1.91
C VAL A 92 -6.42 1.42 2.58
N VAL A 93 -6.79 0.45 1.75
CA VAL A 93 -7.39 -0.81 2.18
C VAL A 93 -6.57 -2.02 1.78
N ARG A 94 -5.68 -1.87 0.79
CA ARG A 94 -4.80 -2.93 0.29
C ARG A 94 -3.37 -2.43 0.16
N VAL A 95 -2.41 -3.24 0.54
CA VAL A 95 -0.97 -2.99 0.43
C VAL A 95 -0.35 -4.11 -0.40
N ILE A 96 0.35 -3.72 -1.46
CA ILE A 96 1.16 -4.59 -2.32
C ILE A 96 2.63 -4.27 -2.09
N ASP A 97 3.36 -5.24 -1.57
CA ASP A 97 4.79 -5.13 -1.29
C ASP A 97 5.61 -5.88 -2.34
N LEU A 98 6.51 -5.16 -3.02
CA LEU A 98 7.35 -5.73 -4.08
C LEU A 98 8.74 -6.21 -3.60
N ILE A 99 9.02 -6.17 -2.29
CA ILE A 99 10.32 -6.51 -1.71
C ILE A 99 10.39 -8.02 -1.42
N PRO A 100 11.43 -8.74 -1.90
CA PRO A 100 11.69 -10.13 -1.50
C PRO A 100 12.14 -10.25 -0.04
N GLY A 101 11.83 -11.40 0.58
CA GLY A 101 12.34 -11.77 1.90
C GLY A 101 11.25 -11.87 2.97
N ASN A 102 11.66 -11.89 4.24
CA ASN A 102 10.74 -11.99 5.36
C ASN A 102 10.02 -10.65 5.59
N ARG A 103 8.68 -10.67 5.51
CA ARG A 103 7.81 -9.51 5.69
C ARG A 103 6.82 -9.65 6.86
N SER A 104 7.04 -10.60 7.77
CA SER A 104 6.09 -10.95 8.84
C SER A 104 5.70 -9.77 9.74
N GLU A 105 6.64 -8.88 10.06
CA GLU A 105 6.35 -7.70 10.90
C GLU A 105 5.36 -6.76 10.21
N GLU A 106 5.62 -6.42 8.95
CA GLU A 106 4.76 -5.54 8.17
C GLU A 106 3.38 -6.17 7.91
N ILE A 107 3.34 -7.48 7.63
CA ILE A 107 2.10 -8.26 7.53
C ILE A 107 1.26 -8.10 8.81
N SER A 108 1.88 -8.24 9.99
CA SER A 108 1.17 -8.09 11.27
C SER A 108 0.55 -6.70 11.39
N ILE A 109 1.34 -5.66 11.16
CA ILE A 109 0.90 -4.27 11.32
C ILE A 109 -0.22 -3.93 10.33
N VAL A 110 -0.08 -4.30 9.05
CA VAL A 110 -1.09 -4.03 8.02
C VAL A 110 -2.41 -4.73 8.36
N ASN A 111 -2.35 -5.98 8.84
CA ASN A 111 -3.54 -6.73 9.27
C ASN A 111 -4.18 -6.13 10.53
N GLU A 112 -3.39 -5.71 11.52
CA GLU A 112 -3.87 -5.05 12.75
C GLU A 112 -4.57 -3.72 12.45
N LEU A 113 -4.12 -3.00 11.42
CA LEU A 113 -4.78 -1.79 10.90
C LEU A 113 -6.03 -2.08 10.05
N GLY A 114 -6.40 -3.36 9.88
CA GLY A 114 -7.56 -3.78 9.10
C GLY A 114 -7.40 -3.46 7.61
N MET A 115 -6.18 -3.57 7.08
CA MET A 115 -5.87 -3.54 5.65
C MET A 115 -5.48 -4.94 5.19
N GLN A 116 -5.57 -5.20 3.89
CA GLN A 116 -5.12 -6.45 3.29
C GLN A 116 -3.69 -6.31 2.80
N TYR A 117 -2.86 -7.30 3.08
CA TYR A 117 -1.47 -7.34 2.62
C TYR A 117 -1.27 -8.41 1.54
N HIS A 118 -0.48 -8.10 0.52
CA HIS A 118 -0.04 -9.06 -0.48
C HIS A 118 1.42 -8.79 -0.89
N ASN A 119 2.28 -9.79 -0.76
CA ASN A 119 3.67 -9.69 -1.21
C ASN A 119 3.84 -10.34 -2.58
N ILE A 120 4.51 -9.62 -3.48
CA ILE A 120 4.93 -10.09 -4.79
C ILE A 120 6.45 -9.87 -4.85
N PRO A 121 7.27 -10.88 -4.50
CA PRO A 121 8.70 -10.67 -4.33
C PRO A 121 9.40 -10.47 -5.68
N VAL A 122 9.71 -9.22 -6.05
CA VAL A 122 10.34 -8.91 -7.34
C VAL A 122 11.86 -8.78 -7.19
N ALA A 123 12.59 -9.69 -7.82
CA ALA A 123 14.05 -9.65 -7.89
C ALA A 123 14.51 -8.38 -8.62
N TRP A 124 15.38 -7.59 -7.98
CA TRP A 124 15.84 -6.32 -8.56
C TRP A 124 16.59 -6.48 -9.88
N THR A 125 17.48 -7.47 -9.93
CA THR A 125 18.38 -7.72 -11.05
C THR A 125 17.73 -8.54 -12.17
N ASN A 126 16.55 -9.11 -11.92
CA ASN A 126 15.89 -10.00 -12.87
C ASN A 126 14.35 -10.01 -12.70
N PRO A 127 13.66 -8.86 -12.84
CA PRO A 127 12.20 -8.81 -12.81
C PRO A 127 11.59 -9.63 -13.96
N GLN A 128 10.57 -10.43 -13.67
CA GLN A 128 9.94 -11.34 -14.62
C GLN A 128 8.55 -10.86 -15.05
N VAL A 129 8.15 -11.16 -16.29
CA VAL A 129 6.79 -10.87 -16.77
C VAL A 129 5.72 -11.50 -15.85
N SER A 130 5.98 -12.68 -15.28
CA SER A 130 5.10 -13.32 -14.29
C SER A 130 4.88 -12.49 -13.03
N ASP A 131 5.87 -11.70 -12.61
CA ASP A 131 5.75 -10.82 -11.45
C ASP A 131 4.71 -9.73 -11.73
N PHE A 132 4.76 -9.14 -12.93
CA PHE A 132 3.77 -8.16 -13.37
C PHE A 132 2.39 -8.78 -13.57
N LEU A 133 2.30 -9.99 -14.12
CA LEU A 133 1.01 -10.67 -14.29
C LEU A 133 0.35 -10.92 -12.91
N ASN A 134 1.11 -11.37 -11.91
CA ASN A 134 0.60 -11.53 -10.56
C ASN A 134 0.14 -10.18 -9.96
N TYR A 135 0.94 -9.12 -10.16
CA TYR A 135 0.56 -7.77 -9.75
C TYR A 135 -0.74 -7.30 -10.38
N SER A 136 -0.87 -7.42 -11.70
CA SER A 136 -2.05 -7.00 -12.43
C SER A 136 -3.30 -7.79 -12.01
N ALA A 137 -3.16 -9.10 -11.78
CA ALA A 137 -4.22 -9.95 -11.29
C ALA A 137 -4.71 -9.48 -9.91
N TYR A 138 -3.79 -9.25 -8.97
CA TYR A 138 -4.16 -8.76 -7.64
C TYR A 138 -4.80 -7.37 -7.68
N MET A 139 -4.27 -6.46 -8.48
CA MET A 139 -4.87 -5.14 -8.71
C MET A 139 -6.30 -5.23 -9.27
N SER A 140 -6.56 -6.17 -10.18
CA SER A 140 -7.89 -6.37 -10.78
C SER A 140 -8.95 -6.90 -9.81
N LEU A 141 -8.55 -7.44 -8.66
CA LEU A 141 -9.48 -7.89 -7.61
C LEU A 141 -10.09 -6.70 -6.85
N HIS A 142 -9.43 -5.55 -6.89
CA HIS A 142 -9.84 -4.36 -6.17
C HIS A 142 -10.87 -3.55 -6.97
N ARG A 143 -11.93 -3.14 -6.30
CA ARG A 143 -12.91 -2.22 -6.89
C ARG A 143 -12.71 -0.80 -6.37
N PRO A 144 -12.85 0.24 -7.22
CA PRO A 144 -12.61 1.63 -6.82
C PRO A 144 -13.34 2.07 -5.54
N GLU A 145 -14.56 1.58 -5.30
CA GLU A 145 -15.36 1.92 -4.12
C GLU A 145 -14.85 1.32 -2.81
N GLU A 146 -13.97 0.31 -2.86
CA GLU A 146 -13.40 -0.32 -1.66
C GLU A 146 -12.34 0.56 -1.00
N GLY A 147 -11.76 1.52 -1.73
CA GLY A 147 -10.72 2.42 -1.24
C GLY A 147 -9.50 2.46 -2.14
N LYS A 148 -8.32 2.71 -1.54
CA LYS A 148 -7.05 2.84 -2.27
C LYS A 148 -6.16 1.60 -2.11
N VAL A 149 -5.37 1.32 -3.15
CA VAL A 149 -4.30 0.31 -3.12
C VAL A 149 -2.96 1.03 -3.09
N LEU A 150 -2.11 0.68 -2.12
CA LEU A 150 -0.72 1.10 -2.09
C LEU A 150 0.17 0.04 -2.73
N THR A 151 0.96 0.42 -3.73
CA THR A 151 2.06 -0.41 -4.25
C THR A 151 3.39 0.16 -3.76
N HIS A 152 4.17 -0.58 -2.98
CA HIS A 152 5.44 -0.06 -2.48
C HIS A 152 6.62 -1.01 -2.68
N CYS A 153 7.81 -0.43 -2.59
CA CYS A 153 9.05 -1.19 -2.43
C CYS A 153 10.00 -0.43 -1.51
N LYS A 154 11.32 -0.49 -1.72
CA LYS A 154 12.28 0.26 -0.89
C LYS A 154 12.29 1.76 -1.19
N LEU A 155 12.40 2.12 -2.47
CA LEU A 155 12.57 3.50 -2.96
C LEU A 155 11.48 3.92 -3.97
N ASN A 156 10.38 3.17 -4.06
CA ASN A 156 9.36 3.27 -5.10
C ASN A 156 9.83 3.00 -6.55
N TRP A 157 11.05 2.49 -6.78
CA TRP A 157 11.50 2.23 -8.15
C TRP A 157 10.73 1.10 -8.85
N ARG A 158 10.60 -0.05 -8.15
CA ARG A 158 9.73 -1.15 -8.61
C ARG A 158 8.27 -0.70 -8.73
N GLY A 159 7.79 0.02 -7.71
CA GLY A 159 6.40 0.45 -7.61
C GLY A 159 6.01 1.40 -8.74
N ALA A 160 6.87 2.38 -9.06
CA ALA A 160 6.67 3.29 -10.19
C ALA A 160 6.62 2.55 -11.53
N VAL A 161 7.51 1.58 -11.78
CA VAL A 161 7.48 0.78 -13.03
C VAL A 161 6.21 -0.07 -13.12
N PHE A 162 5.85 -0.77 -12.04
CA PHE A 162 4.66 -1.63 -12.02
C PHE A 162 3.38 -0.82 -12.19
N THR A 163 3.30 0.34 -11.53
CA THR A 163 2.18 1.28 -11.66
C THR A 163 2.08 1.84 -13.08
N TYR A 164 3.20 2.26 -13.67
CA TYR A 164 3.26 2.71 -15.07
C TYR A 164 2.71 1.65 -16.03
N LEU A 165 3.22 0.41 -15.93
CA LEU A 165 2.82 -0.68 -16.80
C LEU A 165 1.33 -1.01 -16.65
N TYR A 166 0.81 -1.02 -15.42
CA TYR A 166 -0.61 -1.30 -15.17
C TYR A 166 -1.52 -0.23 -15.77
N ARG A 167 -1.15 1.05 -15.64
CA ARG A 167 -1.92 2.16 -16.20
C ARG A 167 -2.05 2.06 -17.72
N ILE A 168 -0.95 1.83 -18.43
CA ILE A 168 -0.99 1.83 -19.90
C ILE A 168 -1.55 0.51 -20.47
N THR A 169 -1.29 -0.63 -19.82
CA THR A 169 -1.67 -1.94 -20.36
C THR A 169 -3.02 -2.44 -19.87
N VAL A 170 -3.41 -2.15 -18.63
CA VAL A 170 -4.64 -2.67 -18.04
C VAL A 170 -5.73 -1.59 -18.01
N LEU A 171 -5.39 -0.38 -17.58
CA LEU A 171 -6.35 0.71 -17.50
C LEU A 171 -6.51 1.48 -18.81
N SER A 172 -5.65 1.21 -19.81
CA SER A 172 -5.61 1.94 -21.09
C SER A 172 -5.48 3.46 -20.91
N GLU A 173 -4.80 3.90 -19.86
CA GLU A 173 -4.50 5.31 -19.62
C GLU A 173 -3.46 5.83 -20.62
N ASP A 174 -3.44 7.15 -20.78
CA ASP A 174 -2.47 7.84 -21.63
C ASP A 174 -1.03 7.63 -21.15
N GLU A 175 -0.16 7.18 -22.07
CA GLU A 175 1.22 6.83 -21.77
C GLU A 175 2.02 8.03 -21.27
N LYS A 176 1.74 9.23 -21.80
CA LYS A 176 2.49 10.43 -21.45
C LYS A 176 2.30 10.79 -19.97
N THR A 177 1.08 10.72 -19.45
CA THR A 177 0.83 10.96 -18.01
C THR A 177 1.47 9.88 -17.15
N ALA A 178 1.31 8.60 -17.49
CA ALA A 178 1.94 7.52 -16.74
C ALA A 178 3.47 7.64 -16.71
N LYS A 179 4.07 8.03 -17.84
CA LYS A 179 5.51 8.24 -17.99
C LYS A 179 6.00 9.40 -17.13
N GLN A 180 5.26 10.51 -17.05
CA GLN A 180 5.64 11.64 -16.20
C GLN A 180 5.76 11.22 -14.73
N ASP A 181 4.81 10.44 -14.24
CA ASP A 181 4.84 9.95 -12.86
C ASP A 181 6.01 8.98 -12.60
N LEU A 182 6.28 8.08 -13.54
CA LEU A 182 7.45 7.18 -13.48
C LEU A 182 8.76 7.99 -13.39
N LEU A 183 8.96 8.93 -14.31
CA LEU A 183 10.18 9.72 -14.41
C LEU A 183 10.36 10.72 -13.28
N ALA A 184 9.28 11.12 -12.60
CA ALA A 184 9.35 11.90 -11.37
C ALA A 184 9.97 11.13 -10.20
N ILE A 185 9.91 9.79 -10.23
CA ILE A 185 10.58 8.92 -9.25
C ILE A 185 12.00 8.60 -9.68
N TRP A 186 12.15 8.08 -10.89
CA TRP A 186 13.45 7.68 -11.43
C TRP A 186 13.37 7.38 -12.93
N GLN A 187 14.53 7.41 -13.59
CA GLN A 187 14.65 6.93 -14.96
C GLN A 187 15.08 5.45 -14.95
N PRO A 188 14.29 4.52 -15.52
CA PRO A 188 14.61 3.10 -15.51
C PRO A 188 15.98 2.80 -16.13
N ASN A 189 16.78 1.96 -15.48
CA ASN A 189 18.03 1.46 -16.07
C ASN A 189 17.74 0.40 -17.15
N SER A 190 18.79 -0.11 -17.79
CA SER A 190 18.69 -1.12 -18.86
C SER A 190 17.91 -2.36 -18.47
N THR A 191 18.09 -2.88 -17.26
CA THR A 191 17.37 -4.06 -16.74
C THR A 191 15.86 -3.81 -16.67
N TRP A 192 15.46 -2.71 -16.04
CA TRP A 192 14.04 -2.38 -15.85
C TRP A 192 13.37 -1.95 -17.15
N PHE A 193 14.09 -1.23 -18.02
CA PHE A 193 13.61 -0.91 -19.35
C PHE A 193 13.38 -2.17 -20.21
N ALA A 194 14.31 -3.14 -20.19
CA ALA A 194 14.12 -4.41 -20.89
C ALA A 194 12.91 -5.18 -20.36
N PHE A 195 12.69 -5.17 -19.04
CA PHE A 195 11.51 -5.76 -18.42
C PHE A 195 10.21 -5.07 -18.85
N MET A 196 10.17 -3.73 -18.87
CA MET A 196 9.01 -2.97 -19.33
C MET A 196 8.62 -3.36 -20.76
N ASN A 197 9.59 -3.44 -21.67
CA ASN A 197 9.34 -3.85 -23.05
C ASN A 197 8.79 -5.28 -23.14
N LYS A 198 9.36 -6.23 -22.38
CA LYS A 198 8.84 -7.61 -22.34
C LYS A 198 7.38 -7.69 -21.88
N VAL A 199 6.99 -6.87 -20.90
CA VAL A 199 5.59 -6.80 -20.43
C VAL A 199 4.68 -6.23 -21.52
N ILE A 200 5.08 -5.14 -22.16
CA ILE A 200 4.30 -4.50 -23.24
C ILE A 200 4.16 -5.45 -24.44
N GLU A 201 5.26 -6.11 -24.86
CA GLU A 201 5.26 -7.11 -25.92
C GLU A 201 4.33 -8.28 -25.61
N HIS A 202 4.40 -8.81 -24.38
CA HIS A 202 3.52 -9.87 -23.93
C HIS A 202 2.05 -9.44 -23.97
N HIS A 203 1.74 -8.23 -23.49
CA HIS A 203 0.38 -7.69 -23.52
C HIS A 203 -0.13 -7.49 -24.96
N ASN A 204 0.68 -6.90 -25.83
CA ASN A 204 0.36 -6.68 -27.25
C ASN A 204 0.07 -8.00 -27.97
N ALA A 205 0.91 -9.02 -27.75
CA ALA A 205 0.73 -10.35 -28.33
C ALA A 205 -0.54 -11.03 -27.82
N ALA A 206 -0.83 -10.95 -26.52
CA ALA A 206 -1.99 -11.58 -25.91
C ALA A 206 -3.32 -10.92 -26.28
N ASN A 207 -3.34 -9.60 -26.54
CA ASN A 207 -4.56 -8.81 -26.73
C ASN A 207 -4.70 -8.20 -28.13
N GLN A 208 -3.77 -8.49 -29.05
CA GLN A 208 -3.74 -7.91 -30.41
C GLN A 208 -3.71 -6.37 -30.40
N THR A 209 -3.04 -5.77 -29.40
CA THR A 209 -2.87 -4.32 -29.24
C THR A 209 -1.50 -3.86 -29.77
N ARG A 210 -1.31 -2.53 -29.83
CA ARG A 210 -0.05 -1.90 -30.28
C ARG A 210 0.38 -0.78 -29.33
N ILE A 211 0.44 -1.09 -28.04
CA ILE A 211 0.98 -0.17 -27.03
C ILE A 211 2.48 -0.01 -27.28
N VAL A 212 2.95 1.23 -27.20
CA VAL A 212 4.37 1.57 -27.28
C VAL A 212 4.71 2.47 -26.10
N THR A 213 5.86 2.23 -25.47
CA THR A 213 6.42 3.14 -24.47
C THR A 213 7.32 4.17 -25.14
N THR A 214 7.29 5.41 -24.66
CA THR A 214 8.25 6.43 -25.09
C THR A 214 9.34 6.65 -24.04
N VAL A 215 9.38 5.84 -22.98
CA VAL A 215 10.40 5.90 -21.92
C VAL A 215 11.76 5.52 -22.53
N GLU A 216 12.80 6.27 -22.17
CA GLU A 216 14.17 5.97 -22.58
C GLU A 216 14.98 5.49 -21.36
N PRO A 217 15.81 4.44 -21.51
CA PRO A 217 16.62 3.93 -20.41
C PRO A 217 17.71 4.91 -20.00
N ASN A 218 18.06 4.91 -18.71
CA ASN A 218 19.32 5.47 -18.23
C ASN A 218 20.44 4.44 -18.43
N LEU A 219 21.30 4.66 -19.43
CA LEU A 219 22.39 3.74 -19.80
C LEU A 219 23.58 3.78 -18.83
N ASP A 220 23.71 4.87 -18.07
CA ASP A 220 24.84 5.11 -17.16
C ASP A 220 24.58 4.50 -15.77
N ALA A 221 23.33 4.16 -15.46
CA ALA A 221 22.87 3.65 -14.16
C ALA A 221 22.98 2.10 -14.03
N GLN A 222 24.05 1.49 -14.53
CA GLN A 222 24.24 0.05 -14.42
C GLN A 222 24.41 -0.34 -12.95
N ASN A 223 23.46 -1.11 -12.41
CA ASN A 223 23.42 -1.61 -11.03
C ASN A 223 23.08 -0.62 -9.90
N GLN A 224 22.36 0.49 -10.19
CA GLN A 224 21.61 1.18 -9.13
C GLN A 224 20.57 0.25 -8.52
#